data_AF-B4MX62-F1
#
_entry.id   AF-B4MX62-F1
#
_cell.length_a   1.000
_cell.length_b   1.000
_cell.length_c   1.000
_cell.angle_alpha   90.00
_cell.angle_beta   90.00
_cell.angle_gamma   90.00
#
_symmetry.space_group_name_H-M   'P 1'
#
loop_
_entity.id
_entity.type
_entity.pdbx_description
1 polymer ?
#
loop_
_entity_poly.entity_id
_entity_poly.type
_entity_poly.pdbx_seq_one_letter_code
_entity_poly.pdbx_strand_id
1 'polypeptide(L)'
;MHFKAILFLFSVVCLGLIQAQNQDCQTLRRDCDRCVPRLNDPEDRNIPGINRLCRQKLRRTWVWRNINRCELTEYSCRGADRLMNCEVIAALAGMTRRPE
;
A
#
# COMPACT_ATOMS: atom_id res chain seq x y z
N MET A 1 24.41 33.07 4.27
CA MET A 1 24.04 32.49 2.96
C MET A 1 24.11 30.95 2.92
N HIS A 2 24.93 30.28 3.73
CA HIS A 2 25.01 28.80 3.75
C HIS A 2 23.78 28.06 4.28
N PHE A 3 22.99 28.69 5.16
CA PHE A 3 21.78 28.06 5.72
C PHE A 3 20.75 27.65 4.66
N LYS A 4 20.59 28.47 3.60
CA LYS A 4 19.70 28.16 2.47
C LYS A 4 20.22 26.96 1.66
N ALA A 5 21.52 26.86 1.47
CA ALA A 5 22.14 25.74 0.76
C ALA A 5 22.04 24.43 1.57
N ILE A 6 22.21 24.50 2.90
CA ILE A 6 22.06 23.35 3.79
C ILE A 6 20.60 22.85 3.80
N LEU A 7 19.62 23.76 3.91
CA LEU A 7 18.20 23.42 3.84
C LEU A 7 17.83 22.79 2.49
N PHE A 8 18.38 23.32 1.40
CA PHE A 8 18.15 22.76 0.06
C PHE A 8 18.75 21.35 -0.06
N LEU A 9 19.98 21.13 0.40
CA LEU A 9 20.60 19.81 0.38
C LEU A 9 19.81 18.80 1.23
N PHE A 10 19.37 19.23 2.42
CA PHE A 10 18.56 18.39 3.31
C PHE A 10 17.23 18.00 2.69
N SER A 11 16.52 18.94 2.05
CA SER A 11 15.24 18.63 1.39
C SER A 11 15.41 17.65 0.23
N VAL A 12 16.46 17.79 -0.59
CA VAL A 12 16.78 16.85 -1.67
C VAL A 12 17.03 15.44 -1.13
N VAL A 13 17.81 15.31 -0.06
CA VAL A 13 18.10 14.01 0.57
C VAL A 13 16.82 13.37 1.13
N CYS A 14 16.01 14.13 1.86
CA CYS A 14 14.75 13.62 2.42
C CYS A 14 13.78 13.15 1.32
N LEU A 15 13.63 13.93 0.24
CA LEU A 15 12.79 13.54 -0.89
C LEU A 15 13.32 12.29 -1.61
N GLY A 16 14.65 12.16 -1.75
CA GLY A 16 15.29 10.97 -2.32
C GLY A 16 15.03 9.70 -1.50
N LEU A 17 15.12 9.78 -0.17
CA LEU A 17 14.85 8.65 0.72
C LEU A 17 13.40 8.16 0.67
N ILE A 18 12.44 9.07 0.46
CA ILE A 18 11.02 8.71 0.30
C ILE A 18 10.79 7.97 -1.02
N GLN A 19 11.43 8.42 -2.10
CA GLN A 19 11.31 7.78 -3.42
C GLN A 19 11.95 6.37 -3.44
N ALA A 20 13.10 6.21 -2.79
CA ALA A 20 13.78 4.92 -2.68
C ALA A 20 12.91 3.86 -2.00
N GLN A 21 12.27 4.19 -0.87
CA GLN A 21 11.38 3.27 -0.15
C GLN A 21 10.17 2.83 -1.00
N ASN A 22 9.58 3.75 -1.77
CA ASN A 22 8.45 3.41 -2.63
C ASN A 22 8.86 2.45 -3.76
N GLN A 23 10.07 2.61 -4.31
CA GLN A 23 10.64 1.72 -5.32
C GLN A 23 10.92 0.32 -4.74
N ASP A 24 11.35 0.22 -3.48
CA ASP A 24 11.56 -1.05 -2.79
C ASP A 24 10.23 -1.80 -2.57
N CYS A 25 9.17 -1.11 -2.16
CA CYS A 25 7.85 -1.72 -1.99
C CYS A 25 7.26 -2.26 -3.31
N GLN A 26 7.47 -1.56 -4.42
CA GLN A 26 7.06 -2.06 -5.74
C GLN A 26 7.88 -3.27 -6.20
N THR A 27 9.17 -3.31 -5.85
CA THR A 27 10.03 -4.46 -6.14
C THR A 27 9.57 -5.67 -5.33
N LEU A 28 9.24 -5.47 -4.05
CA LEU A 28 8.64 -6.50 -3.19
C LEU A 28 7.34 -7.05 -3.78
N ARG A 29 6.47 -6.19 -4.33
CA ARG A 29 5.28 -6.66 -5.04
C ARG A 29 5.62 -7.53 -6.24
N ARG A 30 6.55 -7.09 -7.09
CA ARG A 30 6.96 -7.85 -8.28
C ARG A 30 7.52 -9.22 -7.90
N ASP A 31 8.30 -9.30 -6.83
CA ASP A 31 8.84 -10.56 -6.34
C ASP A 31 7.75 -11.46 -5.75
N CYS A 32 6.79 -10.87 -5.02
CA CYS A 32 5.59 -11.56 -4.57
C CYS A 32 4.79 -12.13 -5.76
N ASP A 33 4.55 -11.34 -6.80
CA ASP A 33 3.79 -11.73 -7.99
C ASP A 33 4.47 -12.90 -8.74
N ARG A 34 5.79 -13.07 -8.63
CA ARG A 34 6.51 -14.24 -9.16
C ARG A 34 6.33 -15.50 -8.30
N CYS A 35 6.17 -15.33 -6.98
CA CYS A 35 6.07 -16.44 -6.03
C CYS A 35 4.64 -16.94 -5.83
N VAL A 36 3.66 -16.03 -5.72
CA VAL A 36 2.26 -16.34 -5.38
C VAL A 36 1.55 -17.28 -6.36
N PRO A 37 1.81 -17.26 -7.68
CA PRO A 37 1.27 -18.25 -8.61
C PRO A 37 1.65 -19.71 -8.28
N ARG A 38 2.73 -19.91 -7.50
CA ARG A 38 3.17 -21.24 -7.04
C ARG A 38 2.41 -21.73 -5.81
N LEU A 39 1.62 -20.87 -5.14
CA LEU A 39 0.80 -21.27 -3.99
C LEU A 39 -0.41 -22.04 -4.49
N ASN A 40 -0.67 -23.25 -4.01
CA ASN A 40 -1.76 -24.08 -4.54
C ASN A 40 -3.16 -23.55 -4.21
N ASP A 41 -3.30 -22.75 -3.15
CA ASP A 41 -4.60 -22.30 -2.65
C ASP A 41 -4.98 -20.89 -3.16
N PRO A 42 -6.12 -20.72 -3.87
CA PRO A 42 -6.65 -19.41 -4.23
C PRO A 42 -6.96 -18.49 -3.04
N GLU A 43 -7.26 -19.04 -1.86
CA GLU A 43 -7.48 -18.26 -0.63
C GLU A 43 -6.22 -17.48 -0.24
N ASP A 44 -5.05 -18.09 -0.40
CA ASP A 44 -3.78 -17.44 -0.14
C ASP A 44 -3.48 -16.36 -1.17
N ARG A 45 -3.89 -16.53 -2.42
CA ARG A 45 -3.64 -15.57 -3.49
C ARG A 45 -4.56 -14.36 -3.41
N ASN A 46 -5.86 -14.60 -3.20
CA ASN A 46 -6.92 -13.61 -3.37
C ASN A 46 -7.49 -13.07 -2.06
N ILE A 47 -7.06 -13.61 -0.91
CA ILE A 47 -7.41 -13.15 0.44
C ILE A 47 -8.89 -12.78 0.59
N PRO A 48 -9.84 -13.64 0.18
CA PRO A 48 -11.24 -13.25 0.05
C PRO A 48 -11.88 -12.95 1.41
N GLY A 49 -11.37 -13.51 2.51
CA GLY A 49 -11.76 -13.15 3.87
C GLY A 49 -11.52 -11.67 4.20
N ILE A 50 -10.32 -11.15 3.91
CA ILE A 50 -9.98 -9.73 4.11
C ILE A 50 -10.86 -8.85 3.22
N ASN A 51 -10.99 -9.23 1.94
CA ASN A 51 -11.81 -8.49 0.99
C ASN A 51 -13.28 -8.40 1.42
N ARG A 52 -13.85 -9.48 1.94
CA ARG A 52 -15.22 -9.51 2.47
C ARG A 52 -15.35 -8.61 3.70
N LEU A 53 -14.44 -8.75 4.66
CA LEU A 53 -14.42 -7.97 5.89
C LEU A 53 -14.34 -6.47 5.61
N CYS A 54 -13.37 -6.04 4.80
CA CYS A 54 -13.17 -4.63 4.52
C CYS A 54 -14.29 -4.03 3.67
N ARG A 55 -14.84 -4.80 2.71
CA ARG A 55 -16.04 -4.36 1.97
C ARG A 55 -17.22 -4.14 2.90
N GLN A 56 -17.44 -5.02 3.88
CA GLN A 56 -18.51 -4.87 4.86
C GLN A 56 -18.28 -3.66 5.77
N LYS A 57 -17.06 -3.52 6.31
CA LYS A 57 -16.70 -2.44 7.24
C LYS A 57 -16.79 -1.06 6.58
N LEU A 58 -16.38 -0.95 5.32
CA LEU A 58 -16.31 0.32 4.58
C LEU A 58 -17.51 0.58 3.66
N ARG A 59 -18.60 -0.19 3.80
CA ARG A 59 -19.78 -0.14 2.91
C ARG A 59 -20.45 1.24 2.83
N ARG A 60 -20.18 2.14 3.78
CA ARG A 60 -20.71 3.50 3.78
C ARG A 60 -19.70 4.55 3.32
N THR A 61 -18.41 4.30 3.49
CA THR A 61 -17.35 5.32 3.33
C THR A 61 -16.50 5.12 2.08
N TRP A 62 -16.26 3.88 1.62
CA TRP A 62 -15.38 3.59 0.47
C TRP A 62 -15.96 2.57 -0.51
N VAL A 63 -15.70 2.79 -1.80
CA VAL A 63 -15.97 1.81 -2.86
C VAL A 63 -14.84 0.78 -2.88
N TRP A 64 -15.03 -0.31 -2.12
CA TRP A 64 -14.02 -1.36 -1.98
C TRP A 64 -13.83 -2.20 -3.26
N ARG A 65 -12.60 -2.23 -3.79
CA ARG A 65 -12.16 -3.18 -4.82
C ARG A 65 -11.42 -4.34 -4.18
N ASN A 66 -11.63 -5.56 -4.69
CA ASN A 66 -10.83 -6.70 -4.24
C ASN A 66 -9.34 -6.47 -4.52
N ILE A 67 -8.53 -6.74 -3.51
CA ILE A 67 -7.06 -6.75 -3.62
C ILE A 67 -6.54 -8.17 -3.45
N ASN A 68 -5.41 -8.48 -4.06
CA ASN A 68 -4.72 -9.75 -3.88
C ASN A 68 -3.66 -9.67 -2.76
N ARG A 69 -3.03 -10.81 -2.44
CA ARG A 69 -1.99 -10.88 -1.39
C ARG A 69 -0.79 -9.97 -1.68
N CYS A 70 -0.34 -9.87 -2.92
CA CYS A 70 0.84 -9.06 -3.27
C CYS A 70 0.54 -7.57 -3.23
N GLU A 71 -0.66 -7.15 -3.62
CA GLU A 71 -1.16 -5.78 -3.40
C GLU A 71 -1.22 -5.47 -1.90
N LEU A 72 -1.74 -6.38 -1.07
CA LEU A 72 -1.75 -6.17 0.38
C LEU A 72 -0.33 -6.04 0.96
N THR A 73 0.62 -6.86 0.50
CA THR A 73 2.03 -6.75 0.89
C THR A 73 2.64 -5.41 0.48
N GLU A 74 2.36 -4.95 -0.75
CA GLU A 74 2.81 -3.63 -1.22
C GLU A 74 2.28 -2.50 -0.32
N TYR A 75 0.97 -2.50 -0.03
CA TYR A 75 0.35 -1.47 0.80
C TYR A 75 0.85 -1.53 2.25
N SER A 76 1.13 -2.73 2.75
CA SER A 76 1.71 -2.93 4.08
C SER A 76 3.12 -2.33 4.16
N CYS A 77 3.92 -2.51 3.11
CA CYS A 77 5.24 -1.89 3.00
C CYS A 77 5.15 -0.35 2.91
N ARG A 78 4.28 0.17 2.03
CA ARG A 78 4.11 1.61 1.82
C ARG A 78 3.53 2.35 3.03
N GLY A 79 2.78 1.65 3.88
CA GLY A 79 2.16 2.19 5.09
C GLY A 79 2.77 1.64 6.38
N ALA A 80 4.05 1.26 6.38
CA ALA A 80 4.73 0.70 7.54
C ALA A 80 4.71 1.62 8.79
N ASP A 81 4.52 2.92 8.58
CA ASP A 81 4.36 3.96 9.61
C ASP A 81 2.92 4.06 10.18
N ARG A 82 1.96 3.29 9.65
CA ARG A 82 0.52 3.39 9.97
C ARG A 82 -0.03 2.10 10.55
N LEU A 83 -1.03 2.23 11.41
CA LEU A 83 -1.82 1.08 11.84
C LEU A 83 -2.64 0.56 10.66
N MET A 84 -2.29 -0.62 10.16
CA MET A 84 -2.90 -1.18 8.96
C MET A 84 -4.35 -1.63 9.22
N ASN A 85 -5.29 -0.83 8.75
CA ASN A 85 -6.73 -1.12 8.80
C ASN A 85 -7.35 -0.97 7.42
N CYS A 86 -8.62 -1.37 7.25
CA CYS A 86 -9.28 -1.31 5.95
C CYS A 86 -9.29 0.10 5.33
N GLU A 87 -9.42 1.17 6.11
CA GLU A 87 -9.44 2.55 5.58
C GLU A 87 -8.08 2.97 5.06
N VAL A 88 -7.02 2.64 5.79
CA VAL A 88 -5.63 2.87 5.37
C VAL A 88 -5.34 2.11 4.09
N ILE A 89 -5.76 0.84 4.01
CA ILE A 89 -5.60 0.03 2.79
C ILE A 89 -6.37 0.66 1.63
N ALA A 90 -7.62 1.06 1.83
CA ALA A 90 -8.43 1.70 0.78
C ALA A 90 -7.79 3.00 0.27
N ALA A 91 -7.24 3.81 1.17
CA ALA A 91 -6.54 5.04 0.82
C ALA A 91 -5.23 4.76 0.06
N LEU A 92 -4.41 3.82 0.53
CA LEU A 92 -3.15 3.45 -0.12
C LEU A 92 -3.36 2.82 -1.51
N ALA A 93 -4.45 2.07 -1.66
CA ALA A 93 -4.90 1.48 -2.92
C ALA A 93 -5.58 2.49 -3.86
N GLY A 94 -5.73 3.76 -3.45
CA GLY A 94 -6.36 4.81 -4.26
C GLY A 94 -7.85 4.55 -4.55
N MET A 95 -8.57 3.91 -3.65
CA MET A 95 -10.00 3.63 -3.82
C MET A 95 -10.83 4.92 -3.70
N THR A 96 -12.02 4.93 -4.29
CA THR A 96 -12.91 6.09 -4.25
C THR A 96 -13.67 6.16 -2.92
N ARG A 97 -13.72 7.34 -2.29
CA ARG A 97 -14.65 7.61 -1.18
C ARG A 97 -16.07 7.79 -1.70
N ARG A 98 -17.06 7.29 -0.97
CA ARG A 98 -18.46 7.61 -1.27
C ARG A 98 -18.77 9.03 -0.82
N PRO A 99 -19.47 9.83 -1.63
CA PRO A 99 -20.04 11.10 -1.17
C PRO A 99 -21.06 10.84 -0.06
N GLU A 100 -21.08 11.72 0.93
CA GLU A 100 -22.03 11.71 2.06
C GLU A 100 -23.45 12.04 1.62
#